data_AF-A0A7H0GX52-F1
#
_entry.id   AF-A0A7H0GX52-F1
#
_cell.length_a   1.000
_cell.length_b   1.000
_cell.length_c   1.000
_cell.angle_alpha   90.00
_cell.angle_beta   90.00
_cell.angle_gamma   90.00
#
_symmetry.space_group_name_H-M   'P 1'
#
loop_
_entity.id
_entity.type
_entity.pdbx_description
1 polymer ?
#
loop_
_entity_poly.entity_id
_entity_poly.type
_entity_poly.pdbx_seq_one_letter_code
_entity_poly.pdbx_strand_id
1 'polypeptide(L)'
;MRKPYIILLYASVIAAITGCEKEDNPSQECVSSTMLGTTCEGASLLQIDTALPIGSSLYFSGDMGTVIPGPAAVPATYANVVQTFQNLPALRRGEQLFIRLRPATSDEQVERFCTANKVMYSAPQVMVIDSFCTVNKTALVN
;
A
#
# COMPACT_ATOMS: atom_id res chain seq x y z
N MET A 1 -19.28 -61.10 38.94
CA MET A 1 -20.18 -59.92 38.79
C MET A 1 -19.50 -58.69 39.38
N ARG A 2 -19.63 -57.55 38.69
CA ARG A 2 -19.23 -56.15 39.04
C ARG A 2 -17.73 -55.85 38.95
N LYS A 3 -17.23 -54.78 38.33
CA LYS A 3 -17.57 -53.89 37.19
C LYS A 3 -16.30 -53.00 37.03
N PRO A 4 -15.72 -52.78 35.84
CA PRO A 4 -14.54 -51.93 35.71
C PRO A 4 -14.92 -50.44 35.67
N TYR A 5 -14.26 -49.61 36.50
CA TYR A 5 -14.35 -48.15 36.41
C TYR A 5 -13.27 -47.65 35.45
N ILE A 6 -13.72 -47.14 34.31
CA ILE A 6 -12.91 -46.41 33.32
C ILE A 6 -12.76 -44.98 33.83
N ILE A 7 -11.55 -44.60 34.24
CA ILE A 7 -11.20 -43.20 34.53
C ILE A 7 -10.58 -42.63 33.25
N LEU A 8 -11.44 -41.97 32.46
CA LEU A 8 -11.07 -41.19 31.29
C LEU A 8 -10.53 -39.84 31.77
N LEU A 9 -9.20 -39.74 31.91
CA LEU A 9 -8.50 -38.48 32.16
C LEU A 9 -8.37 -37.71 30.84
N TYR A 10 -9.37 -36.88 30.55
CA TYR A 10 -9.32 -35.84 29.53
C TYR A 10 -8.36 -34.74 29.99
N ALA A 11 -7.10 -34.82 29.59
CA ALA A 11 -6.17 -33.70 29.67
C ALA A 11 -6.40 -32.80 28.44
N SER A 12 -7.38 -31.90 28.54
CA SER A 12 -7.51 -30.78 27.60
C SER A 12 -6.38 -29.80 27.87
N VAL A 13 -5.24 -30.00 27.22
CA VAL A 13 -4.21 -28.97 27.09
C VAL A 13 -4.80 -27.89 26.18
N ILE A 14 -5.35 -26.86 26.80
CA ILE A 14 -5.69 -25.62 26.13
C ILE A 14 -4.35 -25.02 25.71
N ALA A 15 -3.99 -25.22 24.44
CA ALA A 15 -2.98 -24.42 23.78
C ALA A 15 -3.50 -22.97 23.75
N ALA A 16 -3.25 -22.23 24.83
CA ALA A 16 -3.27 -20.79 24.79
C ALA A 16 -2.03 -20.37 24.01
N ILE A 17 -2.12 -20.51 22.68
CA ILE A 17 -1.30 -19.76 21.76
C ILE A 17 -1.78 -18.33 21.97
N THR A 18 -1.15 -17.62 22.89
CA THR A 18 -1.14 -16.16 22.88
C THR A 18 -0.40 -15.78 21.62
N GLY A 19 -1.10 -15.85 20.49
CA GLY A 19 -0.78 -15.09 19.32
C GLY A 19 -0.89 -13.63 19.73
N CYS A 20 0.20 -13.10 20.28
CA CYS A 20 0.51 -11.70 20.07
C CYS A 20 0.75 -11.58 18.57
N GLU A 21 -0.33 -11.47 17.81
CA GLU A 21 -0.31 -10.68 16.59
C GLU A 21 0.04 -9.27 17.06
N LYS A 22 1.35 -8.99 17.16
CA LYS A 22 1.79 -7.65 16.82
C LYS A 22 1.34 -7.52 15.37
N GLU A 23 0.21 -6.85 15.17
CA GLU A 23 0.01 -6.04 13.99
C GLU A 23 1.23 -5.11 13.92
N ASP A 24 2.33 -5.61 13.34
CA ASP A 24 3.34 -4.79 12.75
C ASP A 24 2.59 -4.07 11.64
N ASN A 25 1.95 -2.96 12.02
CA ASN A 25 1.24 -2.08 11.12
C ASN A 25 2.30 -1.56 10.16
N PRO A 26 2.43 -2.11 8.94
CA PRO A 26 3.54 -1.80 8.04
C PRO A 26 3.47 -0.35 7.56
N SER A 27 2.44 0.39 7.98
CA SER A 27 2.08 1.74 7.59
C SER A 27 2.79 2.87 8.35
N GLN A 28 3.78 2.56 9.19
CA GLN A 28 4.41 3.56 10.06
C GLN A 28 5.83 3.94 9.65
N GLU A 29 6.45 3.19 8.74
CA GLU A 29 7.78 3.52 8.24
C GLU A 29 7.70 4.50 7.07
N CYS A 30 8.66 5.42 7.02
CA CYS A 30 8.77 6.37 5.93
C CYS A 30 9.38 5.67 4.71
N VAL A 31 8.61 5.55 3.64
CA VAL A 31 9.03 4.87 2.41
C VAL A 31 9.35 5.85 1.29
N SER A 32 10.32 5.47 0.47
CA SER A 32 10.55 6.12 -0.80
C SER A 32 9.44 5.74 -1.77
N SER A 33 8.90 6.72 -2.47
CA SER A 33 7.95 6.50 -3.54
C SER A 33 8.23 7.43 -4.70
N THR A 34 7.87 6.98 -5.90
CA THR A 34 8.09 7.72 -7.15
C THR A 34 6.76 8.04 -7.79
N MET A 35 6.56 9.30 -8.18
CA MET A 35 5.38 9.71 -8.92
C MET A 35 5.40 9.14 -10.35
N LEU A 36 4.44 8.26 -10.68
CA LEU A 36 4.31 7.68 -12.02
C LEU A 36 3.43 8.55 -12.93
N GLY A 37 2.25 8.94 -12.45
CA GLY A 37 1.24 9.60 -13.26
C GLY A 37 -0.09 9.78 -12.56
N THR A 38 -1.14 10.08 -13.34
CA THR A 38 -2.51 10.21 -12.84
C THR A 38 -3.49 9.26 -13.52
N THR A 39 -4.49 8.81 -12.78
CA THR A 39 -5.63 8.04 -13.31
C THR A 39 -6.71 8.99 -13.83
N CYS A 40 -7.61 8.48 -14.68
CA CYS A 40 -8.76 9.25 -15.18
C CYS A 40 -9.78 9.60 -14.09
N GLU A 41 -9.75 8.89 -12.95
CA GLU A 41 -10.58 9.15 -11.77
C GLU A 41 -10.05 10.30 -10.91
N GLY A 42 -8.84 10.77 -11.22
CA GLY A 42 -8.16 11.85 -10.49
C GLY A 42 -7.25 11.37 -9.37
N ALA A 43 -6.92 10.07 -9.28
CA ALA A 43 -5.92 9.59 -8.35
C ALA A 43 -4.50 9.82 -8.88
N SER A 44 -3.55 10.02 -7.98
CA SER A 44 -2.11 9.93 -8.27
C SER A 44 -1.63 8.48 -8.12
N LEU A 45 -0.83 8.01 -9.07
CA LEU A 45 -0.17 6.71 -9.03
C LEU A 45 1.25 6.87 -8.50
N LEU A 46 1.54 6.17 -7.40
CA LEU A 46 2.83 6.15 -6.75
C LEU A 46 3.42 4.74 -6.84
N GLN A 47 4.66 4.64 -7.31
CA GLN A 47 5.44 3.42 -7.17
C GLN A 47 6.15 3.45 -5.82
N ILE A 48 5.86 2.50 -4.93
CA ILE A 48 6.52 2.40 -3.63
C ILE A 48 7.75 1.51 -3.75
N ASP A 49 8.82 1.84 -3.02
CA ASP A 49 9.98 0.95 -2.86
C ASP A 49 9.53 -0.44 -2.38
N THR A 50 10.17 -1.49 -2.88
CA THR A 50 9.72 -2.88 -2.75
C THR A 50 9.82 -3.43 -1.32
N ALA A 51 10.41 -2.68 -0.40
CA ALA A 51 10.47 -3.04 1.02
C ALA A 51 9.08 -3.19 1.68
N LEU A 52 8.05 -2.46 1.19
CA LEU A 52 6.67 -2.57 1.67
C LEU A 52 5.73 -3.01 0.54
N PRO A 53 5.37 -4.30 0.42
CA PRO A 53 4.58 -4.82 -0.70
C PRO A 53 3.07 -4.57 -0.52
N ILE A 54 2.68 -3.31 -0.36
CA ILE A 54 1.28 -2.90 -0.16
C ILE A 54 0.54 -2.59 -1.47
N GLY A 55 1.28 -2.46 -2.57
CA GLY A 55 0.77 -2.16 -3.90
C GLY A 55 0.54 -3.39 -4.75
N SER A 56 0.13 -3.16 -6.00
CA SER A 56 -0.02 -4.19 -7.03
C SER A 56 0.86 -3.90 -8.24
N SER A 57 1.08 -4.91 -9.08
CA SER A 57 1.69 -4.69 -10.39
C SER A 57 0.69 -4.05 -11.33
N LEU A 58 1.09 -2.96 -12.00
CA LEU A 58 0.24 -2.19 -12.90
C LEU A 58 0.97 -1.95 -14.23
N TYR A 59 0.31 -2.22 -15.35
CA TYR A 59 0.77 -1.75 -16.65
C TYR A 59 0.36 -0.29 -16.85
N PHE A 60 1.33 0.62 -16.80
CA PHE A 60 1.14 2.05 -16.98
C PHE A 60 1.55 2.45 -18.39
N SER A 61 0.72 3.24 -19.07
CA SER A 61 0.93 3.65 -20.46
C SER A 61 0.86 5.17 -20.67
N GLY A 62 0.71 5.95 -19.60
CA GLY A 62 0.63 7.40 -19.64
C GLY A 62 -0.45 7.96 -18.71
N ASP A 63 -0.44 9.29 -18.53
CA ASP A 63 -1.45 9.95 -17.70
C ASP A 63 -2.84 9.84 -18.34
N MET A 64 -3.82 9.37 -17.57
CA MET A 64 -5.21 9.32 -18.01
C MET A 64 -6.02 10.51 -17.47
N GLY A 65 -5.55 11.13 -16.38
CA GLY A 65 -6.09 12.35 -15.78
C GLY A 65 -5.26 13.60 -16.11
N THR A 66 -4.94 14.40 -15.09
CA THR A 66 -4.11 15.60 -15.23
C THR A 66 -2.69 15.23 -15.64
N VAL A 67 -2.19 15.83 -16.71
CA VAL A 67 -0.82 15.61 -17.19
C VAL A 67 0.18 16.14 -16.17
N ILE A 68 1.10 15.28 -15.74
CA ILE A 68 2.17 15.65 -14.81
C ILE A 68 3.41 16.10 -15.62
N PRO A 69 4.05 17.23 -15.27
CA PRO A 69 5.29 17.65 -15.92
C PRO A 69 6.44 16.67 -15.65
N GLY A 70 7.28 16.41 -16.65
CA GLY A 70 8.46 15.55 -16.51
C GLY A 70 8.80 14.81 -17.81
N PRO A 71 9.69 13.80 -17.73
CA PRO A 71 9.99 12.92 -18.85
C PRO A 71 8.73 12.26 -19.43
N ALA A 72 8.79 11.84 -20.69
CA ALA A 72 7.72 11.06 -21.30
C ALA A 72 7.46 9.77 -20.50
N ALA A 73 6.18 9.38 -20.39
CA ALA A 73 5.82 8.11 -19.78
C ALA A 73 6.38 6.98 -20.65
N VAL A 74 7.04 6.01 -20.02
CA VAL A 74 7.49 4.79 -20.69
C VAL A 74 6.43 3.72 -20.43
N PRO A 75 5.76 3.19 -21.46
CA PRO A 75 4.81 2.11 -21.27
C PRO A 75 5.50 0.86 -20.72
N ALA A 76 5.15 0.46 -19.50
CA ALA A 76 5.78 -0.67 -18.81
C ALA A 76 4.90 -1.18 -17.66
N THR A 77 5.21 -2.39 -17.18
CA THR A 77 4.66 -2.90 -15.92
C THR A 77 5.52 -2.43 -14.77
N TYR A 78 4.91 -1.69 -13.86
CA TYR A 78 5.53 -1.23 -12.62
C TYR A 78 5.03 -2.11 -11.47
N ALA A 79 5.94 -2.53 -10.60
CA ALA A 79 5.61 -3.30 -9.40
C ALA A 79 5.29 -2.36 -8.24
N ASN A 80 4.50 -2.86 -7.27
CA ASN A 80 4.21 -2.17 -6.01
C ASN A 80 3.64 -0.75 -6.19
N VAL A 81 2.71 -0.62 -7.14
CA VAL A 81 2.01 0.64 -7.40
C VAL A 81 0.81 0.75 -6.48
N VAL A 82 0.63 1.92 -5.91
CA VAL A 82 -0.54 2.31 -5.11
C VAL A 82 -1.18 3.55 -5.73
N GLN A 83 -2.43 3.80 -5.39
CA GLN A 83 -3.12 5.03 -5.77
C GLN A 83 -3.54 5.84 -4.54
N THR A 84 -3.52 7.16 -4.66
CA THR A 84 -4.07 8.05 -3.64
C THR A 84 -4.88 9.16 -4.26
N PHE A 85 -5.99 9.50 -3.62
CA PHE A 85 -6.85 10.63 -3.99
C PHE A 85 -6.57 11.88 -3.16
N GLN A 86 -5.61 11.81 -2.23
CA GLN A 86 -5.17 12.98 -1.50
C GLN A 86 -4.37 13.91 -2.42
N ASN A 87 -4.54 15.21 -2.19
CA ASN A 87 -3.74 16.21 -2.89
C ASN A 87 -2.29 16.12 -2.43
N LEU A 88 -1.44 15.62 -3.32
CA LEU A 88 -0.01 15.65 -3.14
C LEU A 88 0.55 17.04 -3.51
N PRO A 89 1.71 17.43 -2.96
CA PRO A 89 2.44 18.59 -3.49
C PRO A 89 2.67 18.43 -5.00
N ALA A 90 2.89 19.55 -5.69
CA ALA A 90 3.12 19.54 -7.14
C ALA A 90 4.43 18.82 -7.48
N LEU A 91 4.33 17.52 -7.73
CA LEU A 91 5.44 16.62 -8.04
C LEU A 91 5.59 16.48 -9.54
N ARG A 92 6.82 16.24 -9.99
CA ARG A 92 7.15 15.89 -11.37
C ARG A 92 7.14 14.38 -11.55
N ARG A 93 6.90 13.89 -12.77
CA ARG A 93 7.05 12.46 -13.08
C ARG A 93 8.48 12.02 -12.80
N GLY A 94 8.62 10.88 -12.12
CA GLY A 94 9.91 10.33 -11.75
C GLY A 94 10.55 10.97 -10.52
N GLU A 95 9.91 11.99 -9.93
CA GLU A 95 10.35 12.59 -8.69
C GLU A 95 10.08 11.64 -7.52
N GLN A 96 11.09 11.51 -6.65
CA GLN A 96 11.00 10.72 -5.44
C GLN A 96 10.50 11.56 -4.27
N LEU A 97 9.66 10.95 -3.45
CA LEU A 97 9.14 11.53 -2.22
C LEU A 97 9.20 10.49 -1.10
N PHE A 98 9.56 10.93 0.10
CA PHE A 98 9.55 10.11 1.30
C PHE A 98 8.26 10.39 2.08
N ILE A 99 7.40 9.38 2.18
CA ILE A 99 6.08 9.48 2.80
C ILE A 99 5.83 8.36 3.78
N ARG A 100 5.03 8.66 4.81
CA ARG A 100 4.31 7.64 5.56
C ARG A 100 2.95 7.42 4.94
N LEU A 101 2.61 6.18 4.69
CA LEU A 101 1.37 5.78 4.02
C LEU A 101 0.70 4.64 4.76
N ARG A 102 -0.60 4.50 4.58
CA ARG A 102 -1.37 3.34 5.05
C ARG A 102 -2.44 2.94 4.06
N PRO A 103 -2.90 1.67 4.10
CA PRO A 103 -4.11 1.30 3.39
C PRO A 103 -5.27 2.24 3.74
N ALA A 104 -6.06 2.62 2.75
CA ALA A 104 -7.29 3.37 2.97
C ALA A 104 -8.33 2.47 3.65
N THR A 105 -9.01 3.02 4.65
CA THR A 105 -10.16 2.35 5.29
C THR A 105 -11.38 2.39 4.35
N SER A 106 -12.42 1.61 4.65
CA SER A 106 -13.66 1.57 3.84
C SER A 106 -14.27 2.96 3.61
N ASP A 107 -14.22 3.81 4.64
CA ASP A 107 -14.85 5.15 4.60
C ASP A 107 -14.01 6.16 3.81
N GLU A 108 -12.74 5.83 3.55
CA GLU A 108 -11.80 6.64 2.79
C GLU A 108 -11.66 6.17 1.35
N GLN A 109 -12.16 4.97 1.02
CA GLN A 109 -12.14 4.46 -0.34
C GLN A 109 -13.01 5.30 -1.24
N VAL A 110 -12.45 5.72 -2.37
CA VAL A 110 -13.12 6.57 -3.35
C VAL A 110 -13.37 5.73 -4.58
N GLU A 111 -14.63 5.39 -4.81
CA GLU A 111 -15.07 4.80 -6.07
C GLU A 111 -15.45 5.91 -7.05
N ARG A 112 -14.72 5.99 -8.16
CA ARG A 112 -15.00 6.89 -9.28
C ARG A 112 -14.93 6.09 -10.57
N PHE A 113 -15.51 6.64 -11.63
CA PHE A 113 -15.55 5.98 -12.93
C PHE A 113 -14.90 6.85 -13.99
N CYS A 114 -14.14 6.21 -14.88
CA CYS A 114 -13.61 6.83 -16.08
C CYS A 114 -14.66 6.90 -17.19
N THR A 115 -14.49 7.85 -18.12
CA THR A 115 -15.23 7.82 -19.39
C THR A 115 -14.77 6.62 -20.22
N ALA A 116 -15.66 6.08 -21.06
CA ALA A 116 -15.43 4.82 -21.80
C ALA A 116 -14.16 4.79 -22.68
N ASN A 117 -13.60 5.96 -23.02
CA ASN A 117 -12.42 6.08 -23.89
C ASN A 117 -11.09 6.18 -23.12
N LYS A 118 -11.10 6.03 -21.80
CA LYS A 118 -9.90 6.12 -20.96
C LYS A 118 -9.55 4.75 -20.37
N VAL A 119 -8.26 4.48 -20.30
CA VAL A 119 -7.76 3.26 -19.63
C VAL A 119 -7.96 3.44 -18.13
N MET A 120 -8.64 2.48 -17.51
CA MET A 120 -8.76 2.42 -16.05
C MET A 120 -7.51 1.75 -15.49
N TYR A 121 -6.86 2.42 -14.54
CA TYR A 121 -5.77 1.85 -13.75
C TYR A 121 -6.33 1.42 -12.40
N SER A 122 -5.98 0.22 -11.96
CA SER A 122 -6.43 -0.31 -10.67
C SER A 122 -5.22 -0.66 -9.81
N ALA A 123 -5.12 0.01 -8.67
CA ALA A 123 -4.08 -0.20 -7.66
C ALA A 123 -4.70 -0.04 -6.26
N PRO A 124 -4.13 -0.65 -5.21
CA PRO A 124 -4.58 -0.45 -3.84
C PRO A 124 -4.60 1.02 -3.45
N GLN A 125 -5.70 1.48 -2.83
CA GLN A 125 -5.82 2.85 -2.36
C GLN A 125 -5.12 3.05 -1.02
N VAL A 126 -4.34 4.12 -0.91
CA VAL A 126 -3.61 4.49 0.30
C VAL A 126 -3.90 5.94 0.73
N MET A 127 -3.74 6.17 2.03
CA MET A 127 -3.71 7.48 2.66
C MET A 127 -2.27 7.81 3.06
N VAL A 128 -1.77 8.94 2.57
CA VAL A 128 -0.57 9.62 3.05
C VAL A 128 -0.88 10.25 4.41
N ILE A 129 -0.13 9.81 5.41
CA ILE A 129 -0.22 10.28 6.79
C ILE A 129 0.69 11.49 7.00
N ASP A 130 1.89 11.44 6.43
CA ASP A 130 2.90 12.49 6.57
C ASP A 130 3.71 12.62 5.28
N SER A 131 3.77 13.84 4.75
CA SER A 131 4.60 14.20 3.60
C SER A 131 5.89 14.83 4.10
N PHE A 132 7.03 14.37 3.56
CA PHE A 132 8.38 14.83 3.96
C PHE A 132 8.86 14.31 5.31
N CYS A 133 8.65 13.02 5.53
CA CYS A 133 9.41 12.27 6.52
C CYS A 133 10.92 12.49 6.39
N THR A 134 11.57 12.84 7.50
CA THR A 134 13.04 12.75 7.56
C THR A 134 13.41 11.29 7.77
N VAL A 135 14.12 10.68 6.82
CA VAL A 135 14.72 9.35 7.03
C VAL A 135 15.72 9.50 8.16
N ASN A 136 15.38 9.03 9.36
CA ASN A 136 16.29 9.07 10.49
C ASN A 136 17.40 8.05 10.18
N LYS A 137 18.53 8.55 9.69
CA LYS A 137 19.66 7.76 9.15
C LYS A 137 20.39 6.92 10.20
N THR A 138 19.84 6.80 11.41
CA THR A 138 20.47 6.25 12.61
C THR A 138 20.22 4.76 12.84
N ALA A 139 19.46 4.07 11.98
CA ALA A 139 19.10 2.65 12.16
C ALA A 139 19.82 1.66 11.23
N LEU A 140 20.74 2.11 10.38
CA LEU A 140 21.55 1.24 9.51
C LEU A 140 23.01 1.16 10.00
N VAL A 141 23.20 0.75 11.26
CA VAL A 141 24.47 0.20 11.74
C VAL A 141 24.15 -0.95 12.67
N ASN A 142 24.18 -2.17 12.14
CA ASN A 142 24.59 -3.39 12.84
C ASN A 142 24.91 -4.48 11.80
#